data_AF-A0A7K5L6Z5-F1
#
_entry.id   AF-A0A7K5L6Z5-F1
#
_cell.length_a   1.000
_cell.length_b   1.000
_cell.length_c   1.000
_cell.angle_alpha   90.00
_cell.angle_beta   90.00
_cell.angle_gamma   90.00
#
_symmetry.space_group_name_H-M   'P 1'
#
loop_
_entity.id
_entity.type
_entity.pdbx_description
1 polymer ?
#
loop_
_entity_poly.entity_id
_entity_poly.type
_entity_poly.pdbx_seq_one_letter_code
_entity_poly.pdbx_strand_id
1 'polypeptide(L)'
;SGIRIRTGMSSGIRIRTGMSSGIRIRTGMSSGIRIRTGMSSGIRIRTGMSSGIRIRTGMSSGIRIRTGMSSGIRIRTGMSSGIRIRTGMSSGIRIRTGMSSGIRIRTGMSSGIRIRTGMSSGIRIRTGMSSGIRIRTGMSSGIRIRTGMSSGIRIRTGMSSGIRIRTGMSSGIRIRTGMSSGIRIRTGMSSGIRIRTGMSSGIRI
;
A
#
# COMPACT_ATOMS: atom_id res chain seq x y z
N SER A 1 0.38 16.60 22.93
CA SER A 1 1.01 17.56 21.99
C SER A 1 1.20 16.93 20.61
N GLY A 2 1.19 17.76 19.55
CA GLY A 2 1.42 17.33 18.16
C GLY A 2 2.85 17.64 17.71
N ILE A 3 3.43 16.84 16.82
CA ILE A 3 4.82 17.00 16.34
C ILE A 3 4.80 17.57 14.92
N ARG A 4 5.55 18.65 14.70
CA ARG A 4 5.72 19.27 13.38
C ARG A 4 7.22 19.45 13.09
N ILE A 5 7.66 18.96 11.94
CA ILE A 5 9.05 19.10 11.47
C ILE A 5 9.01 19.65 10.04
N ARG A 6 9.76 20.73 9.80
CA ARG A 6 9.94 21.33 8.48
C ARG A 6 11.43 21.62 8.26
N THR A 7 12.06 20.96 7.28
CA THR A 7 13.47 21.20 6.96
C THR A 7 13.72 21.16 5.45
N GLY A 8 14.79 21.82 4.98
CA GLY A 8 15.26 21.67 3.60
C GLY A 8 15.94 20.31 3.41
N MET A 9 17.01 20.10 4.16
CA MET A 9 17.77 18.84 4.21
C MET A 9 17.72 18.26 5.62
N SER A 10 17.89 16.94 5.75
CA SER A 10 18.01 16.27 7.04
C SER A 10 18.84 15.00 6.90
N SER A 11 19.78 14.80 7.84
CA SER A 11 20.54 13.55 8.03
C SER A 11 19.70 12.43 8.66
N GLY A 12 18.41 12.69 8.91
CA GLY A 12 17.41 11.71 9.31
C GLY A 12 16.41 12.32 10.30
N ILE A 13 15.20 11.77 10.32
CA ILE A 13 14.16 12.17 11.27
C ILE A 13 13.72 10.93 12.05
N ARG A 14 13.82 11.00 13.38
CA ARG A 14 13.37 9.94 14.28
C ARG A 14 12.36 10.51 15.26
N ILE A 15 11.19 9.90 15.31
CA ILE A 15 10.12 10.26 16.25
C ILE A 15 9.69 9.00 17.00
N ARG A 16 9.70 9.08 18.34
CA ARG A 16 9.18 8.03 19.23
C ARG A 16 8.26 8.67 20.27
N THR A 17 7.00 8.28 20.29
CA THR A 17 6.03 8.75 21.30
C THR A 17 5.06 7.64 21.74
N GLY A 18 4.55 7.74 22.97
CA GLY A 18 3.45 6.90 23.43
C GLY A 18 2.15 7.31 22.74
N MET A 19 1.75 8.57 22.94
CA MET A 19 0.57 9.18 22.31
C MET A 19 0.95 10.46 21.57
N SER A 20 0.26 10.77 20.48
CA SER A 20 0.41 12.04 19.79
C SER A 20 -0.90 12.49 19.14
N SER A 21 -1.21 13.78 19.27
CA SER A 21 -2.32 14.42 18.55
C SER A 21 -2.00 14.70 17.08
N GLY A 22 -0.88 14.16 16.58
CA GLY A 22 -0.57 14.07 15.15
C GLY A 22 0.90 14.35 14.87
N ILE A 23 1.42 13.75 13.80
CA ILE A 23 2.79 13.93 13.33
C ILE A 23 2.76 14.48 11.91
N ARG A 24 3.42 15.62 11.68
CA ARG A 24 3.57 16.24 10.37
C ARG A 24 5.05 16.45 10.06
N ILE A 25 5.53 15.88 8.97
CA ILE A 25 6.91 16.04 8.50
C ILE A 25 6.88 16.56 7.07
N ARG A 26 7.58 17.67 6.82
CA ARG A 26 7.83 18.21 5.48
C ARG A 26 9.32 18.40 5.27
N THR A 27 9.91 17.67 4.32
CA THR A 27 11.33 17.84 3.97
C THR A 27 11.55 17.99 2.47
N GLY A 28 12.61 18.70 2.07
CA GLY A 28 13.13 18.61 0.70
C GLY A 28 13.83 17.27 0.50
N MET A 29 14.90 17.05 1.27
CA MET A 29 15.71 15.83 1.26
C MET A 29 15.80 15.22 2.66
N SER A 30 15.78 13.89 2.74
CA SER A 30 16.02 13.18 3.98
C SER A 30 16.71 11.84 3.75
N SER A 31 17.79 11.56 4.48
CA SER A 31 18.40 10.23 4.53
C SER A 31 17.55 9.21 5.33
N GLY A 32 16.36 9.59 5.76
CA GLY A 32 15.34 8.64 6.20
C GLY A 32 14.42 9.20 7.28
N ILE A 33 13.19 8.69 7.30
CA ILE A 33 12.19 9.04 8.30
C ILE A 33 11.77 7.77 9.04
N ARG A 34 11.89 7.78 10.36
CA ARG A 34 11.46 6.70 11.25
C ARG A 34 10.48 7.24 12.28
N ILE A 35 9.29 6.69 12.30
CA ILE A 35 8.24 7.04 13.27
C ILE A 35 7.80 5.78 14.00
N ARG A 36 7.84 5.81 15.33
CA ARG A 36 7.27 4.79 16.21
C ARG A 36 6.29 5.45 17.18
N THR A 37 5.02 5.09 17.10
CA THR A 37 3.99 5.62 18.02
C THR A 37 3.14 4.50 18.61
N GLY A 38 2.68 4.65 19.85
CA GLY A 38 1.61 3.83 20.39
C GLY A 38 0.29 4.20 19.73
N MET A 39 -0.15 5.44 19.95
CA MET A 39 -1.37 6.02 19.38
C MET A 39 -1.06 7.33 18.66
N SER A 40 -1.69 7.53 17.50
CA SER A 40 -1.61 8.81 16.79
C SER A 40 -2.92 9.15 16.09
N SER A 41 -3.40 10.39 16.27
CA SER A 41 -4.52 10.93 15.47
C SER A 41 -4.13 11.27 14.02
N GLY A 42 -2.92 10.91 13.60
CA GLY A 42 -2.56 10.84 12.20
C GLY A 42 -1.10 11.16 11.93
N ILE A 43 -0.56 10.54 10.87
CA ILE A 43 0.80 10.76 10.40
C ILE A 43 0.75 11.30 8.98
N ARG A 44 1.36 12.46 8.74
CA ARG A 44 1.49 13.08 7.43
C ARG A 44 2.96 13.32 7.13
N ILE A 45 3.46 12.73 6.04
CA ILE A 45 4.83 12.90 5.56
C ILE A 45 4.78 13.41 4.13
N ARG A 46 5.48 14.52 3.86
CA ARG A 46 5.74 15.05 2.53
C ARG A 46 7.24 15.22 2.33
N THR A 47 7.82 14.50 1.37
CA THR A 47 9.25 14.63 1.05
C THR A 47 9.46 14.84 -0.45
N GLY A 48 10.48 15.61 -0.84
CA GLY A 48 10.97 15.59 -2.22
C GLY A 48 11.67 14.25 -2.48
N MET A 49 12.77 14.03 -1.78
CA MET A 49 13.59 12.81 -1.83
C MET A 49 13.75 12.20 -0.45
N SER A 50 13.62 10.86 -0.36
CA SER A 50 13.91 10.14 0.88
C SER A 50 14.54 8.77 0.64
N SER A 51 15.66 8.48 1.30
CA SER A 51 16.24 7.13 1.29
C SER A 51 15.45 6.12 2.17
N GLY A 52 14.29 6.52 2.68
CA GLY A 52 13.29 5.57 3.14
C GLY A 52 12.39 6.13 4.24
N ILE A 53 11.15 5.64 4.25
CA ILE A 53 10.16 5.97 5.26
C ILE A 53 9.75 4.71 5.99
N ARG A 54 9.89 4.69 7.31
CA ARG A 54 9.46 3.60 8.19
C ARG A 54 8.51 4.13 9.23
N ILE A 55 7.29 3.58 9.24
CA ILE A 55 6.26 3.92 10.23
C ILE A 55 5.85 2.64 10.95
N ARG A 56 5.88 2.68 12.28
CA ARG A 56 5.30 1.66 13.16
C ARG A 56 4.31 2.33 14.10
N THR A 57 3.05 1.92 14.07
CA THR A 57 2.03 2.42 15.00
C THR A 57 1.23 1.29 15.62
N GLY A 58 0.83 1.42 16.89
CA GLY A 58 -0.21 0.57 17.46
C GLY A 58 -1.55 0.93 16.79
N MET A 59 -2.00 2.16 17.03
CA MET A 59 -3.25 2.71 16.49
C MET A 59 -2.98 4.02 15.75
N SER A 60 -3.60 4.19 14.58
CA SER A 60 -3.57 5.47 13.88
C SER A 60 -4.86 5.79 13.15
N SER A 61 -5.42 6.99 13.37
CA SER A 61 -6.55 7.48 12.56
C SER A 61 -6.15 7.91 11.13
N GLY A 62 -4.91 7.64 10.72
CA GLY A 62 -4.55 7.59 9.32
C GLY A 62 -3.10 7.92 9.03
N ILE A 63 -2.58 7.31 7.97
CA ILE A 63 -1.22 7.54 7.50
C ILE A 63 -1.27 8.07 6.07
N ARG A 64 -0.67 9.24 5.84
CA ARG A 64 -0.55 9.86 4.52
C ARG A 64 0.91 10.13 4.21
N ILE A 65 1.41 9.51 3.14
CA ILE A 65 2.77 9.72 2.64
C ILE A 65 2.69 10.24 1.20
N ARG A 66 3.41 11.33 0.94
CA ARG A 66 3.63 11.88 -0.40
C ARG A 66 5.13 12.05 -0.61
N THR A 67 5.69 11.38 -1.62
CA THR A 67 7.12 11.51 -1.96
C THR A 67 7.29 11.74 -3.45
N GLY A 68 8.27 12.55 -3.85
CA GLY A 68 8.76 12.55 -5.23
C GLY A 68 9.47 11.23 -5.51
N MET A 69 10.59 11.02 -4.82
CA MET A 69 11.40 9.80 -4.92
C MET A 69 11.60 9.17 -3.54
N SER A 70 11.50 7.84 -3.47
CA SER A 70 11.86 7.11 -2.25
C SER A 70 12.47 5.74 -2.50
N SER A 71 13.61 5.43 -1.86
CA SER A 71 14.17 4.08 -1.88
C SER A 71 13.40 3.08 -0.98
N GLY A 72 12.25 3.48 -0.43
CA GLY A 72 11.25 2.53 0.03
C GLY A 72 10.37 3.06 1.15
N ILE A 73 9.14 2.55 1.17
CA ILE A 73 8.15 2.89 2.20
C ILE A 73 7.76 1.60 2.92
N ARG A 74 7.89 1.60 4.25
CA ARG A 74 7.49 0.50 5.13
C ARG A 74 6.53 1.00 6.19
N ILE A 75 5.33 0.45 6.21
CA ILE A 75 4.31 0.77 7.20
C ILE A 75 3.89 -0.50 7.91
N ARG A 76 3.93 -0.48 9.25
CA ARG A 76 3.36 -1.51 10.10
C ARG A 76 2.39 -0.88 11.08
N THR A 77 1.13 -1.31 11.07
CA THR A 77 0.11 -0.82 12.01
C THR A 77 -0.65 -1.98 12.63
N GLY A 78 -1.03 -1.86 13.90
CA GLY A 78 -2.06 -2.74 14.48
C GLY A 78 -3.41 -2.41 13.86
N MET A 79 -3.89 -1.18 14.12
CA MET A 79 -5.14 -0.64 13.61
C MET A 79 -4.93 0.67 12.88
N SER A 80 -5.59 0.84 11.72
CA SER A 80 -5.60 2.14 11.04
C SER A 80 -6.88 2.45 10.30
N SER A 81 -7.44 3.64 10.50
CA SER A 81 -8.58 4.12 9.68
C SER A 81 -8.17 4.57 8.26
N GLY A 82 -6.93 4.33 7.86
CA GLY A 82 -6.57 4.30 6.45
C GLY A 82 -5.13 4.66 6.16
N ILE A 83 -4.61 4.07 5.09
CA ILE A 83 -3.25 4.32 4.61
C ILE A 83 -3.33 4.85 3.19
N ARG A 84 -2.73 6.02 2.95
CA ARG A 84 -2.63 6.65 1.63
C ARG A 84 -1.16 6.92 1.30
N ILE A 85 -0.68 6.33 0.22
CA ILE A 85 0.67 6.54 -0.29
C ILE A 85 0.57 7.07 -1.72
N ARG A 86 1.27 8.18 -1.99
CA ARG A 86 1.49 8.70 -3.34
C ARG A 86 2.98 8.90 -3.56
N THR A 87 3.53 8.24 -4.57
CA THR A 87 4.94 8.39 -4.94
C THR A 87 5.10 8.63 -6.44
N GLY A 88 6.05 9.48 -6.83
CA GLY A 88 6.51 9.49 -8.23
C GLY A 88 7.25 8.19 -8.53
N MET A 89 8.36 7.99 -7.82
CA MET A 89 9.24 6.82 -7.94
C MET A 89 9.44 6.15 -6.59
N SER A 90 9.37 4.81 -6.55
CA SER A 90 9.76 4.07 -5.35
C SER A 90 10.37 2.70 -5.62
N SER A 91 11.51 2.40 -5.00
CA SER A 91 12.09 1.05 -5.02
C SER A 91 11.33 0.04 -4.12
N GLY A 92 10.19 0.44 -3.55
CA GLY A 92 9.21 -0.51 -3.08
C GLY A 92 8.34 -0.01 -1.94
N ILE A 93 7.12 -0.52 -1.89
CA ILE A 93 6.14 -0.21 -0.87
C ILE A 93 5.76 -1.49 -0.14
N ARG A 94 5.90 -1.50 1.19
CA ARG A 94 5.51 -2.62 2.05
C ARG A 94 4.55 -2.12 3.13
N ILE A 95 3.36 -2.67 3.14
CA ILE A 95 2.34 -2.37 4.15
C ILE A 95 1.98 -3.67 4.87
N ARG A 96 2.00 -3.65 6.20
CA ARG A 96 1.45 -4.70 7.06
C ARG A 96 0.47 -4.09 8.04
N THR A 97 -0.77 -4.55 8.05
CA THR A 97 -1.79 -4.07 9.00
C THR A 97 -2.53 -5.25 9.63
N GLY A 98 -2.89 -5.14 10.91
CA GLY A 98 -3.90 -6.04 11.50
C GLY A 98 -5.26 -5.71 10.89
N MET A 99 -5.76 -4.52 11.20
CA MET A 99 -7.03 -3.99 10.70
C MET A 99 -6.84 -2.67 9.97
N SER A 100 -7.50 -2.49 8.83
CA SER A 100 -7.55 -1.19 8.17
C SER A 100 -8.85 -0.89 7.43
N SER A 101 -9.44 0.28 7.64
CA SER A 101 -10.58 0.75 6.84
C SER A 101 -10.19 1.22 5.42
N GLY A 102 -8.94 1.01 5.00
CA GLY A 102 -8.60 1.00 3.59
C GLY A 102 -7.16 1.38 3.28
N ILE A 103 -6.64 0.81 2.20
CA ILE A 103 -5.30 1.07 1.71
C ILE A 103 -5.39 1.62 0.30
N ARG A 104 -4.80 2.79 0.06
CA ARG A 104 -4.72 3.43 -1.26
C ARG A 104 -3.27 3.72 -1.61
N ILE A 105 -2.80 3.14 -2.70
CA ILE A 105 -1.46 3.38 -3.23
C ILE A 105 -1.58 3.93 -4.65
N ARG A 106 -0.89 5.04 -4.92
CA ARG A 106 -0.69 5.56 -6.26
C ARG A 106 0.81 5.76 -6.51
N THR A 107 1.33 5.12 -7.55
CA THR A 107 2.75 5.29 -7.94
C THR A 107 2.89 5.56 -9.42
N GLY A 108 3.83 6.41 -9.82
CA GLY A 108 4.29 6.45 -11.22
C GLY A 108 5.04 5.17 -11.54
N MET A 109 6.19 4.99 -10.89
CA MET A 109 7.07 3.82 -11.03
C MET A 109 7.31 3.15 -9.69
N SER A 110 7.23 1.81 -9.64
CA SER A 110 7.66 1.08 -8.45
C SER A 110 8.26 -0.31 -8.72
N SER A 111 9.42 -0.60 -8.13
CA SER A 111 9.98 -1.96 -8.17
C SER A 111 9.26 -2.97 -7.23
N GLY A 112 8.13 -2.58 -6.65
CA GLY A 112 7.16 -3.56 -6.17
C GLY A 112 6.30 -3.07 -5.03
N ILE A 113 5.08 -3.59 -4.97
CA ILE A 113 4.11 -3.29 -3.93
C ILE A 113 3.75 -4.58 -3.21
N ARG A 114 3.91 -4.60 -1.88
CA ARG A 114 3.53 -5.72 -1.03
C ARG A 114 2.58 -5.25 0.06
N ILE A 115 1.38 -5.81 0.09
CA ILE A 115 0.38 -5.54 1.12
C ILE A 115 0.05 -6.84 1.82
N ARG A 116 0.08 -6.82 3.16
CA ARG A 116 -0.44 -7.88 4.01
C ARG A 116 -1.42 -7.30 5.02
N THR A 117 -2.66 -7.79 5.02
CA THR A 117 -3.66 -7.35 6.00
C THR A 117 -4.36 -8.54 6.64
N GLY A 118 -4.70 -8.45 7.93
CA GLY A 118 -5.68 -9.36 8.52
C GLY A 118 -7.06 -9.05 7.93
N MET A 119 -7.55 -7.85 8.21
CA MET A 119 -8.83 -7.33 7.73
C MET A 119 -8.65 -5.99 7.00
N SER A 120 -9.33 -5.83 5.87
CA SER A 120 -9.43 -4.51 5.24
C SER A 120 -10.74 -4.24 4.51
N SER A 121 -11.36 -3.08 4.76
CA SER A 121 -12.52 -2.64 3.97
C SER A 121 -12.17 -2.14 2.55
N GLY A 122 -10.91 -2.31 2.12
CA GLY A 122 -10.59 -2.30 0.70
C GLY A 122 -9.16 -1.89 0.39
N ILE A 123 -8.65 -2.47 -0.68
CA ILE A 123 -7.31 -2.19 -1.19
C ILE A 123 -7.42 -1.63 -2.60
N ARG A 124 -6.86 -0.44 -2.82
CA ARG A 124 -6.81 0.20 -4.14
C ARG A 124 -5.36 0.52 -4.51
N ILE A 125 -4.90 -0.05 -5.61
CA ILE A 125 -3.56 0.20 -6.15
C ILE A 125 -3.72 0.77 -7.56
N ARG A 126 -3.03 1.89 -7.83
CA ARG A 126 -2.86 2.43 -9.17
C ARG A 126 -1.39 2.65 -9.45
N THR A 127 -0.86 2.03 -10.50
CA THR A 127 0.55 2.21 -10.90
C THR A 127 0.66 2.51 -12.39
N GLY A 128 1.60 3.37 -12.78
CA GLY A 128 2.03 3.44 -14.18
C GLY A 128 2.79 2.16 -14.53
N MET A 129 3.93 1.97 -13.87
CA MET A 129 4.81 0.81 -14.04
C MET A 129 5.09 0.14 -12.70
N SER A 130 5.00 -1.19 -12.64
CA SER A 130 5.49 -1.93 -11.49
C SER A 130 6.09 -3.30 -11.79
N SER A 131 7.28 -3.58 -11.27
CA SER A 131 7.84 -4.94 -11.36
C SER A 131 7.07 -5.97 -10.52
N GLY A 132 6.06 -5.57 -9.74
CA GLY A 132 5.07 -6.54 -9.29
C GLY A 132 4.23 -6.11 -8.11
N ILE A 133 3.03 -6.66 -8.05
CA ILE A 133 2.07 -6.39 -6.98
C ILE A 133 1.74 -7.70 -6.27
N ARG A 134 1.94 -7.72 -4.95
CA ARG A 134 1.58 -8.86 -4.09
C ARG A 134 0.65 -8.41 -2.99
N ILE A 135 -0.55 -8.98 -2.96
CA ILE A 135 -1.54 -8.73 -1.92
C ILE A 135 -1.85 -10.04 -1.21
N ARG A 136 -1.79 -10.02 0.13
CA ARG A 136 -2.29 -11.10 0.98
C ARG A 136 -3.27 -10.54 2.00
N THR A 137 -4.50 -11.03 2.01
CA THR A 137 -5.50 -10.61 3.00
C THR A 137 -6.17 -11.81 3.65
N GLY A 138 -6.50 -11.73 4.93
CA GLY A 138 -7.47 -12.66 5.53
C GLY A 138 -8.86 -12.36 4.96
N MET A 139 -9.36 -11.16 5.27
CA MET A 139 -10.67 -10.67 4.82
C MET A 139 -10.53 -9.33 4.10
N SER A 140 -11.22 -9.15 2.98
CA SER A 140 -11.33 -7.84 2.35
C SER A 140 -12.64 -7.57 1.62
N SER A 141 -13.29 -6.43 1.88
CA SER A 141 -14.47 -6.00 1.11
C SER A 141 -14.14 -5.48 -0.30
N GLY A 142 -12.90 -5.63 -0.75
CA GLY A 142 -12.60 -5.60 -2.17
C GLY A 142 -11.18 -5.17 -2.50
N ILE A 143 -10.67 -5.73 -3.59
CA ILE A 143 -9.34 -5.42 -4.10
C ILE A 143 -9.49 -4.84 -5.50
N ARG A 144 -8.95 -3.65 -5.73
CA ARG A 144 -8.91 -3.00 -7.04
C ARG A 144 -7.48 -2.66 -7.42
N ILE A 145 -7.03 -3.21 -8.53
CA ILE A 145 -5.70 -2.95 -9.09
C ILE A 145 -5.87 -2.36 -10.49
N ARG A 146 -5.21 -1.23 -10.75
CA ARG A 146 -5.06 -0.67 -12.09
C ARG A 146 -3.59 -0.44 -12.39
N THR A 147 -3.06 -1.05 -13.44
CA THR A 147 -1.66 -0.86 -13.84
C THR A 147 -1.57 -0.54 -15.33
N GLY A 148 -0.64 0.34 -15.71
CA GLY A 148 -0.22 0.43 -17.12
C GLY A 148 0.54 -0.84 -17.49
N MET A 149 1.71 -1.03 -16.85
CA MET A 149 2.58 -2.19 -17.04
C MET A 149 2.88 -2.87 -15.71
N SER A 150 2.83 -4.21 -15.67
CA SER A 150 3.32 -4.94 -14.51
C SER A 150 3.97 -6.29 -14.81
N SER A 151 5.15 -6.56 -14.22
CA SER A 151 5.80 -7.88 -14.30
C SER A 151 5.10 -8.98 -13.46
N GLY A 152 3.97 -8.64 -12.83
CA GLY A 152 3.02 -9.64 -12.39
C GLY A 152 2.21 -9.20 -11.19
N ILE A 153 1.00 -9.75 -11.12
CA ILE A 153 0.05 -9.49 -10.04
C ILE A 153 -0.25 -10.81 -9.33
N ARG A 154 -0.03 -10.85 -8.02
CA ARG A 154 -0.37 -12.00 -7.17
C ARG A 154 -1.29 -11.57 -6.04
N ILE A 155 -2.47 -12.15 -6.00
CA ILE A 155 -3.46 -11.91 -4.94
C ILE A 155 -3.74 -13.23 -4.24
N ARG A 156 -3.65 -13.23 -2.91
CA ARG A 156 -4.13 -14.32 -2.06
C ARG A 156 -5.09 -13.77 -1.02
N THR A 157 -6.31 -14.27 -0.96
CA THR A 157 -7.31 -13.83 0.02
C THR A 157 -8.00 -15.03 0.66
N GLY A 158 -8.29 -14.97 1.96
CA GLY A 158 -9.24 -15.92 2.56
C GLY A 158 -10.64 -15.64 2.02
N MET A 159 -11.17 -14.47 2.33
CA MET A 159 -12.49 -14.00 1.89
C MET A 159 -12.38 -12.64 1.19
N SER A 160 -13.08 -12.47 0.06
CA SER A 160 -13.21 -11.15 -0.55
C SER A 160 -14.54 -10.89 -1.26
N SER A 161 -15.20 -9.77 -0.98
CA SER A 161 -16.40 -9.35 -1.73
C SER A 161 -16.10 -8.79 -3.14
N GLY A 162 -14.88 -9.00 -3.63
CA GLY A 162 -14.61 -8.91 -5.06
C GLY A 162 -13.20 -8.45 -5.39
N ILE A 163 -12.68 -8.99 -6.49
CA ILE A 163 -11.37 -8.64 -7.02
C ILE A 163 -11.55 -8.05 -8.41
N ARG A 164 -11.04 -6.84 -8.63
CA ARG A 164 -11.04 -6.17 -9.94
C ARG A 164 -9.61 -5.81 -10.34
N ILE A 165 -9.15 -6.33 -11.47
CA ILE A 165 -7.83 -6.05 -12.02
C ILE A 165 -8.00 -5.47 -13.42
N ARG A 166 -7.38 -4.32 -13.68
CA ARG A 166 -7.25 -3.77 -15.04
C ARG A 166 -5.77 -3.52 -15.34
N THR A 167 -5.24 -4.16 -16.36
CA THR A 167 -3.84 -3.96 -16.78
C THR A 167 -3.77 -3.60 -18.25
N GLY A 168 -2.87 -2.69 -18.64
CA GLY A 168 -2.47 -2.56 -20.04
C GLY A 168 -1.68 -3.80 -20.45
N MET A 169 -0.50 -3.98 -19.85
CA MET A 169 0.37 -5.14 -20.07
C MET A 169 0.71 -5.83 -18.76
N SER A 170 0.68 -7.16 -18.73
CA SER A 170 1.22 -7.91 -17.59
C SER A 170 1.81 -9.28 -17.93
N SER A 171 3.02 -9.58 -17.45
CA SER A 171 3.63 -10.91 -17.58
C SER A 171 2.99 -11.99 -16.67
N GLY A 172 1.88 -11.68 -16.00
CA GLY A 172 0.99 -12.70 -15.48
C GLY A 172 0.18 -12.27 -14.27
N ILE A 173 -1.02 -12.81 -14.18
CA ILE A 173 -1.95 -12.58 -13.08
C ILE A 173 -2.24 -13.91 -12.39
N ARG A 174 -2.01 -13.97 -11.08
CA ARG A 174 -2.34 -15.13 -10.24
C ARG A 174 -3.24 -14.73 -9.09
N ILE A 175 -4.42 -15.32 -9.02
CA ILE A 175 -5.39 -15.08 -7.95
C ILE A 175 -5.68 -16.41 -7.25
N ARG A 176 -5.55 -16.43 -5.93
CA ARG A 176 -6.03 -17.54 -5.09
C ARG A 176 -6.97 -17.01 -4.03
N THR A 177 -8.21 -17.47 -4.01
CA THR A 177 -9.19 -17.07 -2.99
C THR A 177 -9.81 -18.30 -2.34
N GLY A 178 -10.12 -18.22 -1.04
CA GLY A 178 -11.02 -19.18 -0.39
C GLY A 178 -12.44 -18.92 -0.90
N MET A 179 -13.01 -17.78 -0.54
CA MET A 179 -14.33 -17.34 -0.99
C MET A 179 -14.26 -15.97 -1.68
N SER A 180 -14.97 -15.79 -2.79
CA SER A 180 -15.13 -14.47 -3.40
C SER A 180 -16.51 -14.24 -4.02
N SER A 181 -17.07 -13.05 -3.85
CA SER A 181 -18.31 -12.67 -4.55
C SER A 181 -18.08 -12.16 -5.98
N GLY A 182 -16.89 -12.39 -6.55
CA GLY A 182 -16.64 -12.16 -7.96
C GLY A 182 -15.22 -11.71 -8.28
N ILE A 183 -14.68 -12.23 -9.38
CA ILE A 183 -13.39 -11.85 -9.92
C ILE A 183 -13.61 -11.27 -11.31
N ARG A 184 -13.12 -10.04 -11.54
CA ARG A 184 -13.10 -9.39 -12.86
C ARG A 184 -11.69 -8.99 -13.22
N ILE A 185 -11.19 -9.53 -14.31
CA ILE A 185 -9.92 -9.14 -14.92
C ILE A 185 -10.25 -8.44 -16.24
N ARG A 186 -9.39 -7.49 -16.64
CA ARG A 186 -9.39 -6.91 -17.98
C ARG A 186 -7.95 -6.59 -18.32
N THR A 187 -7.39 -7.26 -19.31
CA THR A 187 -6.01 -7.06 -19.74
C THR A 187 -5.95 -6.65 -21.20
N GLY A 188 -5.06 -5.72 -21.56
CA GLY A 188 -4.72 -5.51 -22.97
C GLY A 188 -3.86 -6.67 -23.49
N MET A 189 -2.72 -6.91 -22.83
CA MET A 189 -1.85 -8.05 -23.11
C MET A 189 -1.47 -8.76 -21.82
N SER A 190 -1.52 -10.10 -21.81
CA SER A 190 -0.98 -10.89 -20.71
C SER A 190 -0.42 -12.23 -21.16
N SER A 191 0.74 -12.62 -20.62
CA SER A 191 1.32 -13.94 -20.86
C SER A 191 0.67 -15.06 -20.06
N GLY A 192 -0.30 -14.77 -19.18
CA GLY A 192 -1.09 -15.81 -18.53
C GLY A 192 -1.88 -15.34 -17.32
N ILE A 193 -3.09 -15.90 -17.18
CA ILE A 193 -3.99 -15.65 -16.07
C ILE A 193 -4.30 -16.99 -15.41
N ARG A 194 -4.04 -17.10 -14.10
CA ARG A 194 -4.38 -18.28 -13.30
C ARG A 194 -5.24 -17.88 -12.12
N ILE A 195 -6.41 -18.50 -11.99
CA ILE A 195 -7.37 -18.25 -10.92
C ILE A 195 -7.68 -19.57 -10.24
N ARG A 196 -7.54 -19.60 -8.90
CA ARG A 196 -7.96 -20.73 -8.06
C ARG A 196 -8.88 -20.21 -6.97
N THR A 197 -10.12 -20.64 -6.99
CA THR A 197 -11.16 -20.24 -6.02
C THR A 197 -11.66 -21.49 -5.30
N GLY A 198 -11.91 -21.42 -4.00
CA GLY A 198 -12.71 -22.43 -3.30
C GLY A 198 -14.19 -22.27 -3.66
N MET A 199 -14.72 -21.07 -3.46
CA MET A 199 -16.07 -20.67 -3.86
C MET A 199 -16.03 -19.31 -4.55
N SER A 200 -16.76 -19.15 -5.65
CA SER A 200 -16.90 -17.88 -6.36
C SER A 200 -18.27 -17.73 -6.99
N SER A 201 -18.92 -16.58 -6.83
CA SER A 201 -20.18 -16.27 -7.54
C SER A 201 -19.98 -15.87 -9.00
N GLY A 202 -18.74 -15.77 -9.48
CA GLY A 202 -18.44 -15.54 -10.89
C GLY A 202 -17.01 -15.12 -11.17
N ILE A 203 -16.50 -15.54 -12.32
CA ILE A 203 -15.18 -15.14 -12.83
C ILE A 203 -15.35 -14.60 -14.24
N ARG A 204 -14.87 -13.39 -14.49
CA ARG A 204 -14.80 -12.77 -15.81
C ARG A 204 -13.38 -12.28 -16.07
N ILE A 205 -12.87 -12.55 -17.26
CA ILE A 205 -11.51 -12.16 -17.70
C ILE A 205 -11.63 -11.23 -18.91
#